data_AF-A0A2E3ZH77-F1
#
_entry.id   AF-A0A2E3ZH77-F1
#
_cell.length_a   1.000
_cell.length_b   1.000
_cell.length_c   1.000
_cell.angle_alpha   90.00
_cell.angle_beta   90.00
_cell.angle_gamma   90.00
#
_symmetry.space_group_name_H-M   'P 1'
#
loop_
_entity.id
_entity.type
_entity.pdbx_description
1 polymer ?
#
loop_
_entity_poly.entity_id
_entity_poly.type
_entity_poly.pdbx_seq_one_letter_code
_entity_poly.pdbx_strand_id
1 'polypeptide(L)'
;MEVTRDTLRLFTTIAGGLVLVAYAYGVSRMEDATALWGGVTGSLQRFSIIFMFVAAAGYLLFWWMVLFRMDAASIADLRWPWGETDGGGAGRLLIAFSIFLIPSMLWL
;
A
#
# COMPACT_ATOMS: atom_id res chain seq x y z
N MET A 1 11.64 2.85 -19.55
CA MET A 1 12.40 2.92 -18.28
C MET A 1 12.33 1.54 -17.67
N GLU A 2 13.48 0.93 -17.38
CA GLU A 2 13.53 -0.39 -16.75
C GLU A 2 13.09 -0.24 -15.28
N VAL A 3 12.04 -0.94 -14.88
CA VAL A 3 11.50 -0.84 -13.51
C VAL A 3 12.32 -1.76 -12.62
N THR A 4 13.04 -1.18 -11.67
CA THR A 4 13.90 -1.94 -10.74
C THR A 4 13.31 -2.00 -9.34
N ARG A 5 13.90 -2.82 -8.47
CA ARG A 5 13.55 -2.84 -7.03
C ARG A 5 13.75 -1.46 -6.38
N ASP A 6 14.73 -0.69 -6.80
CA ASP A 6 14.96 0.65 -6.26
C ASP A 6 13.90 1.65 -6.75
N THR A 7 13.40 1.49 -7.98
CA THR A 7 12.22 2.21 -8.46
C THR A 7 11.00 1.91 -7.57
N LEU A 8 10.76 0.64 -7.23
CA LEU A 8 9.67 0.23 -6.35
C LEU A 8 9.82 0.79 -4.93
N ARG A 9 11.04 0.78 -4.37
CA ARG A 9 11.34 1.38 -3.05
C ARG A 9 11.05 2.88 -3.03
N LEU A 10 11.55 3.60 -4.03
CA LEU A 10 11.35 5.05 -4.14
C LEU A 10 9.86 5.37 -4.28
N PHE A 11 9.17 4.67 -5.18
CA PHE A 11 7.73 4.82 -5.38
C PHE A 11 6.96 4.57 -4.08
N THR A 12 7.23 3.45 -3.40
CA THR A 12 6.53 3.08 -2.15
C THR A 12 6.78 4.10 -1.04
N THR A 13 8.00 4.62 -0.94
CA THR A 13 8.35 5.62 0.07
C THR A 13 7.62 6.93 -0.18
N ILE A 14 7.63 7.42 -1.43
CA ILE A 14 6.97 8.68 -1.80
C ILE A 14 5.46 8.53 -1.72
N ALA A 15 4.87 7.58 -2.47
CA ALA A 15 3.43 7.41 -2.54
C ALA A 15 2.84 7.01 -1.19
N GLY A 16 3.47 6.10 -0.45
CA GLY A 16 3.05 5.74 0.90
C GLY A 16 3.13 6.92 1.87
N GLY A 17 4.20 7.72 1.81
CA GLY A 17 4.30 8.95 2.59
C GLY A 17 3.19 9.95 2.26
N LEU A 18 2.88 10.13 0.98
CA LEU A 18 1.78 11.00 0.52
C LEU A 18 0.41 10.51 0.99
N VAL A 19 0.15 9.19 1.01
CA VAL A 19 -1.08 8.64 1.61
C VAL A 19 -1.22 9.05 3.07
N LEU A 20 -0.14 8.93 3.86
CA LEU A 20 -0.17 9.30 5.28
C LEU A 20 -0.37 10.80 5.48
N VAL A 21 0.29 11.63 4.66
CA VAL A 21 0.13 13.09 4.68
C VAL A 21 -1.31 13.48 4.32
N ALA A 22 -1.86 12.89 3.25
CA ALA A 22 -3.24 13.11 2.85
C ALA A 22 -4.21 12.69 3.97
N TYR A 23 -3.98 11.54 4.61
CA TYR A 23 -4.80 11.10 5.73
C TYR A 23 -4.75 12.07 6.92
N ALA A 24 -3.55 12.45 7.36
CA ALA A 24 -3.37 13.37 8.48
C ALA A 24 -3.97 14.76 8.19
N TYR A 25 -3.75 15.28 6.98
CA TYR A 25 -4.31 16.55 6.55
C TYR A 25 -5.84 16.51 6.50
N GLY A 26 -6.40 15.45 5.92
CA GLY A 26 -7.85 15.22 5.85
C GLY A 26 -8.50 15.23 7.21
N VAL A 27 -8.04 14.35 8.10
CA VAL A 27 -8.54 14.22 9.48
C VAL A 27 -8.40 15.54 10.25
N SER A 28 -7.28 16.27 10.07
CA SER A 28 -7.07 17.56 10.76
C SER A 28 -8.05 18.67 10.36
N ARG A 29 -8.73 18.52 9.21
CA ARG A 29 -9.71 19.48 8.71
C ARG A 29 -11.16 19.08 8.99
N MET A 30 -11.38 17.90 9.55
CA MET A 30 -12.71 17.43 9.92
C MET A 30 -13.10 17.95 11.30
N GLU A 31 -14.34 18.41 11.44
CA GLU A 31 -14.92 18.75 12.75
C GLU A 31 -15.08 17.50 13.64
N ASP A 32 -15.42 16.37 13.01
CA ASP A 32 -15.57 15.09 13.67
C ASP A 32 -14.90 13.96 12.88
N ALA A 33 -13.71 13.55 13.31
CA ALA A 33 -12.98 12.44 12.71
C ALA A 33 -13.70 11.08 12.87
N THR A 34 -14.61 10.96 13.85
CA THR A 34 -15.35 9.71 14.07
C THR A 34 -16.37 9.46 12.97
N ALA A 35 -16.77 10.48 12.20
CA ALA A 35 -17.63 10.35 11.04
C ALA A 35 -17.05 9.42 9.95
N LEU A 36 -15.72 9.27 9.87
CA LEU A 36 -15.06 8.35 8.93
C LEU A 36 -15.42 6.87 9.16
N TRP A 37 -15.94 6.53 10.34
CA TRP A 37 -16.40 5.19 10.66
C TRP A 37 -17.82 4.89 10.16
N GLY A 38 -18.50 5.84 9.52
CA GLY A 38 -19.83 5.62 8.92
C GLY A 38 -20.90 5.20 9.92
N GLY A 39 -20.79 5.66 11.18
CA GLY A 39 -21.72 5.31 12.27
C GLY A 39 -21.36 4.04 13.04
N VAL A 40 -20.27 3.34 12.70
CA VAL A 40 -19.77 2.20 13.48
C VAL A 40 -19.15 2.69 14.79
N THR A 41 -19.72 2.29 15.93
CA THR A 41 -19.30 2.76 17.26
C THR A 41 -19.15 1.60 18.27
N GLY A 42 -18.64 1.92 19.47
CA GLY A 42 -18.68 1.02 20.62
C GLY A 42 -17.67 -0.14 20.57
N SER A 43 -18.13 -1.35 20.88
CA SER A 43 -17.28 -2.56 20.88
C SER A 43 -16.84 -2.96 19.47
N LEU A 44 -17.72 -2.80 18.47
CA LEU A 44 -17.44 -3.16 17.08
C LEU A 44 -16.34 -2.28 16.50
N GLN A 45 -16.39 -0.98 16.73
CA GLN A 45 -15.33 -0.06 16.33
C GLN A 45 -13.97 -0.44 16.95
N ARG A 46 -13.95 -0.71 18.27
CA ARG A 46 -12.72 -1.13 18.96
C ARG A 46 -12.15 -2.44 18.42
N PHE A 47 -13.01 -3.41 18.12
CA PHE A 47 -12.60 -4.66 17.50
C PHE A 47 -11.99 -4.42 16.11
N SER A 48 -12.64 -3.61 15.27
CA SER A 48 -12.14 -3.25 13.93
C SER A 48 -10.78 -2.54 13.99
N ILE A 49 -10.56 -1.66 14.97
CA ILE A 49 -9.26 -0.97 15.16
C ILE A 49 -8.14 -1.99 15.39
N ILE A 50 -8.36 -3.02 16.20
CA ILE A 50 -7.34 -4.05 16.47
C ILE A 50 -6.96 -4.77 15.16
N PHE A 51 -7.96 -5.22 14.39
CA PHE A 51 -7.71 -5.91 13.12
C PHE A 51 -7.14 -4.99 12.03
N MET A 52 -7.47 -3.69 12.06
CA MET A 52 -6.84 -2.70 11.19
C MET A 52 -5.33 -2.65 11.42
N PHE A 53 -4.86 -2.65 12.67
CA PHE A 53 -3.43 -2.69 12.98
C PHE A 53 -2.78 -4.03 12.61
N VAL A 54 -3.47 -5.16 12.79
CA VAL A 54 -2.98 -6.47 12.32
C VAL A 54 -2.81 -6.48 10.80
N ALA A 55 -3.79 -5.96 10.05
CA ALA A 55 -3.72 -5.84 8.60
C ALA A 55 -2.58 -4.90 8.17
N ALA A 56 -2.43 -3.75 8.84
CA ALA A 56 -1.33 -2.81 8.57
C ALA A 56 0.05 -3.45 8.83
N ALA A 57 0.20 -4.22 9.91
CA ALA A 57 1.44 -4.95 10.18
C ALA A 57 1.73 -6.00 9.10
N GLY A 58 0.73 -6.77 8.67
CA GLY A 58 0.86 -7.73 7.58
C GLY A 58 1.28 -7.07 6.26
N TYR A 59 0.68 -5.93 5.93
CA TYR A 59 1.04 -5.12 4.77
C TYR A 59 2.51 -4.66 4.82
N LEU A 60 2.95 -4.13 5.97
CA LEU A 60 4.33 -3.69 6.15
C LEU A 60 5.32 -4.86 6.05
N LEU A 61 4.99 -6.03 6.62
CA LEU A 61 5.83 -7.22 6.50
C LEU A 61 5.92 -7.73 5.06
N PHE A 62 4.81 -7.75 4.33
CA PHE A 62 4.80 -8.13 2.91
C PHE A 62 5.72 -7.20 2.10
N TRP A 63 5.54 -5.88 2.22
CA TRP A 63 6.37 -4.92 1.50
C TRP A 63 7.82 -4.91 1.96
N TRP A 64 8.09 -5.19 3.23
CA TRP A 64 9.44 -5.40 3.72
C TRP A 64 10.12 -6.57 3.00
N MET A 65 9.41 -7.69 2.85
CA MET A 65 9.93 -8.86 2.14
C MET A 65 10.23 -8.53 0.68
N VAL A 66 9.26 -7.93 -0.02
CA VAL A 66 9.40 -7.59 -1.45
C VAL A 66 10.49 -6.56 -1.69
N LEU A 67 10.55 -5.49 -0.90
CA LEU A 67 11.46 -4.38 -1.14
C LEU A 67 12.87 -4.64 -0.62
N PHE A 68 13.05 -5.42 0.44
CA PHE A 68 14.35 -5.55 1.11
C PHE A 68 14.92 -6.96 1.15
N ARG A 69 14.08 -8.01 1.12
CA ARG A 69 14.53 -9.40 1.30
C ARG A 69 14.57 -10.20 0.01
N MET A 70 13.66 -9.96 -0.92
CA MET A 70 13.65 -10.62 -2.22
C MET A 70 14.81 -10.13 -3.09
N ASP A 71 15.44 -11.07 -3.79
CA ASP A 71 16.43 -10.78 -4.82
C ASP A 71 15.76 -10.28 -6.12
N ALA A 72 16.57 -9.71 -7.01
CA ALA A 72 16.07 -9.10 -8.23
C ALA A 72 15.47 -10.13 -9.21
N ALA A 73 15.99 -11.37 -9.24
CA ALA A 73 15.46 -12.41 -10.12
C ALA A 73 14.07 -12.86 -9.66
N SER A 74 13.89 -13.07 -8.35
CA SER A 74 12.57 -13.38 -7.79
C SER A 74 11.50 -12.32 -8.08
N ILE A 75 11.88 -11.04 -8.11
CA ILE A 75 10.95 -9.94 -8.46
C ILE A 75 10.69 -9.92 -9.98
N ALA A 76 11.72 -10.14 -10.81
CA ALA A 76 11.58 -10.21 -12.26
C ALA A 76 10.66 -11.36 -12.69
N ASP A 77 10.67 -12.47 -11.93
CA ASP A 77 9.86 -13.66 -12.16
C ASP A 77 8.39 -13.52 -11.75
N LEU A 78 8.02 -12.41 -11.10
CA LEU A 78 6.61 -12.13 -10.78
C LEU A 78 5.77 -12.05 -12.05
N ARG A 79 4.66 -12.79 -12.04
CA ARG A 79 3.75 -12.92 -13.18
C ARG A 79 2.31 -12.86 -12.72
N TRP A 80 1.42 -12.52 -13.64
CA TRP A 80 -0.01 -12.71 -13.44
C TRP A 80 -0.32 -14.20 -13.31
N PRO A 81 -1.39 -14.61 -12.60
CA PRO A 81 -1.72 -16.03 -12.42
C PRO A 81 -1.88 -16.81 -13.74
N TRP A 82 -2.25 -16.11 -14.82
CA TRP A 82 -2.42 -16.65 -16.18
C TRP A 82 -1.30 -16.24 -17.15
N GLY A 83 -0.20 -15.68 -16.66
CA GLY A 83 0.92 -15.20 -17.47
C GLY A 83 2.15 -16.09 -17.36
N GLU A 84 3.03 -16.00 -18.36
CA GLU A 84 4.36 -16.62 -18.33
C GLU A 84 5.40 -15.68 -17.68
N THR A 85 6.56 -16.24 -17.37
CA THR A 85 7.70 -15.48 -16.85
C THR A 85 8.46 -14.82 -18.01
N ASP A 86 8.52 -13.49 -18.02
CA ASP A 86 9.15 -12.70 -19.09
C ASP A 86 10.11 -11.61 -18.55
N GLY A 87 10.45 -11.66 -17.26
CA GLY A 87 11.31 -10.67 -16.59
C GLY A 87 10.64 -9.33 -16.27
N GLY A 88 9.39 -9.11 -16.69
CA GLY A 88 8.64 -7.86 -16.47
C GLY A 88 8.00 -7.70 -15.09
N GLY A 89 8.29 -8.59 -14.14
CA GLY A 89 7.56 -8.68 -12.86
C GLY A 89 7.58 -7.42 -12.00
N ALA A 90 8.71 -6.70 -11.98
CA ALA A 90 8.80 -5.42 -11.27
C ALA A 90 7.82 -4.36 -11.82
N GLY A 91 7.66 -4.31 -13.14
CA GLY A 91 6.71 -3.41 -13.80
C GLY A 91 5.26 -3.77 -13.47
N ARG A 92 4.93 -5.07 -13.46
CA ARG A 92 3.59 -5.55 -13.05
C ARG A 92 3.27 -5.15 -11.63
N LEU A 93 4.22 -5.34 -10.72
CA LEU A 93 4.07 -4.98 -9.32
C LEU A 93 3.87 -3.47 -9.16
N LEU A 94 4.64 -2.65 -9.89
CA LEU A 94 4.48 -1.20 -9.89
C LEU A 94 3.08 -0.78 -10.34
N ILE A 95 2.58 -1.37 -11.44
CA ILE A 95 1.23 -1.07 -11.97
C ILE A 95 0.15 -1.48 -10.97
N ALA A 96 0.20 -2.73 -10.49
CA ALA A 96 -0.75 -3.26 -9.52
C ALA A 96 -0.84 -2.36 -8.28
N PHE A 97 0.32 -1.90 -7.80
CA PHE A 97 0.39 -1.08 -6.61
C PHE A 97 -0.01 0.37 -6.86
N SER A 98 0.32 0.92 -8.04
CA SER A 98 -0.06 2.28 -8.44
C SER A 98 -1.57 2.46 -8.51
N ILE A 99 -2.29 1.45 -9.02
CA ILE A 99 -3.76 1.46 -9.08
C ILE A 99 -4.39 1.65 -7.69
N PHE A 100 -3.74 1.16 -6.64
CA PHE A 100 -4.21 1.31 -5.26
C PHE A 100 -3.70 2.59 -4.58
N LEU A 101 -2.39 2.86 -4.65
CA LEU A 101 -1.79 3.98 -3.90
C LEU A 101 -2.14 5.36 -4.47
N ILE A 102 -2.27 5.48 -5.80
CA ILE A 102 -2.55 6.79 -6.42
C ILE A 102 -3.92 7.33 -6.00
N PRO A 103 -5.03 6.57 -6.08
CA PRO A 103 -6.30 7.02 -5.52
C PRO A 103 -6.22 7.26 -4.01
N SER A 104 -5.51 6.39 -3.29
CA SER A 104 -5.39 6.48 -1.83
C SER A 104 -4.71 7.77 -1.34
N MET A 105 -3.74 8.31 -2.09
CA MET A 105 -3.09 9.58 -1.73
C MET A 105 -3.90 10.81 -2.15
N LEU A 106 -4.95 10.63 -2.95
CA LEU A 106 -5.83 11.68 -3.48
C LEU A 106 -7.27 11.55 -2.95
N TRP A 107 -7.43 10.93 -1.78
CA TRP A 107 -8.75 10.56 -1.24
C TRP A 107 -9.57 11.74 -0.69
N LEU A 108 -8.96 12.92 -0.58
CA LEU A 108 -9.59 14.18 -0.18
C LEU A 108 -10.09 14.96 -1.38
#